data_AF-A0A8T7L455-F1
#
_entry.id   AF-A0A8T7L455-F1
#
_cell.length_a   1.000
_cell.length_b   1.000
_cell.length_c   1.000
_cell.angle_alpha   90.00
_cell.angle_beta   90.00
_cell.angle_gamma   90.00
#
_symmetry.space_group_name_H-M   'P 1'
#
loop_
_entity.id
_entity.type
_entity.pdbx_description
1 polymer ?
#
loop_
_entity_poly.entity_id
_entity_poly.type
_entity_poly.pdbx_seq_one_letter_code
_entity_poly.pdbx_strand_id
1 'polypeptide(L)'
;MSQPAPNQNQPSKMKKLLNGSVNDQIRSRLPQASGVNKPAPKPAAAPAAEPPVSETKPSQLKLLPAFWTIASVMSITVNIVLIVVLLFALQMLGTLQTTANDQFSGVLGGLYNNFVKMDNATIRAQIPVNATIPLEITVPVEATTQITLAQDVVIQNAHVVINTGGVDIDANATVTLPANTPLSVNLDFPLQVIDSIPVSLMVDVNIPLRNTELSQPFQGLQAVVKPYYCLVEPNAISPIDNSPICAPPALQP
;
A
#
# COMPACT_ATOMS: atom_id res chain seq x y z
N MET A 1 19.96 -17.35 -27.53
CA MET A 1 19.80 -17.76 -26.11
C MET A 1 18.32 -17.68 -25.80
N SER A 2 17.74 -18.75 -25.25
CA SER A 2 16.29 -18.99 -25.32
C SER A 2 15.53 -18.44 -24.12
N GLN A 3 14.38 -17.81 -24.38
CA GLN A 3 13.40 -17.44 -23.35
C GLN A 3 12.53 -18.65 -22.97
N PRO A 4 12.21 -18.87 -21.68
CA PRO A 4 11.15 -19.79 -21.26
C PRO A 4 9.77 -19.15 -21.36
N ALA A 5 8.80 -19.87 -21.91
CA ALA A 5 7.38 -19.50 -21.94
C ALA A 5 6.69 -19.72 -20.56
N PRO A 6 5.56 -19.05 -20.26
CA PRO A 6 4.90 -19.13 -18.96
C PRO A 6 4.09 -20.43 -18.79
N ASN A 7 4.12 -21.01 -17.59
CA ASN A 7 3.40 -22.24 -17.26
C ASN A 7 1.98 -21.95 -16.74
N GLN A 8 0.98 -22.16 -17.58
CA GLN A 8 -0.43 -22.23 -17.17
C GLN A 8 -0.78 -23.67 -16.72
N ASN A 9 -1.03 -23.90 -15.43
CA ASN A 9 -1.96 -24.94 -14.96
C ASN A 9 -2.09 -25.00 -13.42
N GLN A 10 -3.19 -24.47 -12.87
CA GLN A 10 -3.95 -25.12 -11.79
C GLN A 10 -5.26 -24.37 -11.45
N PRO A 11 -6.45 -24.97 -11.66
CA PRO A 11 -7.72 -24.38 -11.26
C PRO A 11 -8.22 -24.87 -9.89
N SER A 12 -8.97 -24.00 -9.21
CA SER A 12 -10.11 -24.35 -8.34
C SER A 12 -9.87 -25.21 -7.08
N LYS A 13 -9.40 -24.59 -5.99
CA LYS A 13 -9.59 -25.10 -4.61
C LYS A 13 -10.48 -24.22 -3.70
N MET A 14 -11.11 -23.16 -4.22
CA MET A 14 -12.06 -22.30 -3.48
C MET A 14 -13.53 -22.59 -3.83
N LYS A 15 -14.01 -23.83 -3.63
CA LYS A 15 -15.44 -24.15 -3.85
C LYS A 15 -16.03 -25.27 -2.98
N LYS A 16 -15.42 -25.55 -1.82
CA LYS A 16 -15.83 -26.64 -0.91
C LYS A 16 -16.08 -26.24 0.55
N LEU A 17 -16.34 -24.94 0.81
CA LEU A 17 -16.63 -24.40 2.15
C LEU A 17 -17.96 -23.62 2.23
N LEU A 18 -18.76 -23.62 1.16
CA LEU A 18 -20.12 -23.08 1.16
C LEU A 18 -21.10 -24.18 0.72
N ASN A 19 -21.59 -24.96 1.69
CA ASN A 19 -22.93 -25.59 1.79
C ASN A 19 -22.92 -26.81 2.74
N GLY A 20 -23.94 -26.93 3.58
CA GLY A 20 -24.10 -27.97 4.62
C GLY A 20 -23.69 -27.44 6.01
N SER A 21 -24.57 -27.05 6.94
CA SER A 21 -25.81 -27.66 7.47
C SER A 21 -25.60 -28.93 8.28
N VAL A 22 -26.58 -29.25 9.14
CA VAL A 22 -26.66 -30.41 10.07
C VAL A 22 -26.05 -30.17 11.47
N ASN A 23 -26.83 -29.42 12.27
CA ASN A 23 -27.08 -29.83 13.66
C ASN A 23 -27.65 -31.27 13.64
N ASP A 24 -26.98 -32.25 14.26
CA ASP A 24 -27.63 -33.52 14.71
C ASP A 24 -26.75 -34.42 15.61
N GLN A 25 -25.44 -34.18 15.75
CA GLN A 25 -24.53 -35.16 16.38
C GLN A 25 -24.39 -35.11 17.93
N ILE A 26 -25.24 -34.39 18.68
CA ILE A 26 -25.16 -34.34 20.16
C ILE A 26 -26.48 -34.75 20.86
N ARG A 27 -27.22 -35.73 20.30
CA ARG A 27 -28.42 -36.32 20.94
C ARG A 27 -28.44 -37.85 21.04
N SER A 28 -27.31 -38.51 20.81
CA SER A 28 -27.22 -39.99 20.76
C SER A 28 -26.34 -40.60 21.87
N ARG A 29 -26.75 -40.42 23.14
CA ARG A 29 -26.26 -41.22 24.28
C ARG A 29 -27.37 -41.51 25.30
N LEU A 30 -28.34 -42.33 24.91
CA LEU A 30 -29.12 -43.15 25.83
C LEU A 30 -28.92 -44.63 25.47
N PRO A 31 -28.57 -45.51 26.42
CA PRO A 31 -28.68 -46.95 26.22
C PRO A 31 -30.13 -47.39 26.48
N GLN A 32 -30.70 -48.17 25.58
CA GLN A 32 -31.96 -48.88 25.80
C GLN A 32 -31.88 -50.27 25.15
N ALA A 33 -32.08 -51.32 25.94
CA ALA A 33 -32.16 -52.69 25.46
C ALA A 33 -32.98 -53.56 26.43
N SER A 34 -33.86 -54.40 25.85
CA SER A 34 -34.59 -55.51 26.48
C SER A 34 -35.68 -55.12 27.51
N GLY A 35 -36.92 -55.65 27.46
CA GLY A 35 -37.49 -56.63 26.53
C GLY A 35 -39.03 -56.65 26.60
N VAL A 36 -39.65 -57.44 25.72
CA VAL A 36 -41.07 -57.32 25.32
C VAL A 36 -42.01 -58.27 26.09
N ASN A 37 -43.17 -57.79 26.57
CA ASN A 37 -44.51 -58.39 26.28
C ASN A 37 -45.71 -57.68 26.97
N LYS A 38 -46.89 -57.79 26.33
CA LYS A 38 -48.26 -57.27 26.66
C LYS A 38 -49.27 -58.23 25.95
N PRO A 39 -50.59 -58.39 26.26
CA PRO A 39 -51.57 -57.64 27.09
C PRO A 39 -52.17 -58.53 28.24
N ALA A 40 -53.39 -58.43 28.81
CA ALA A 40 -54.67 -57.73 28.50
C ALA A 40 -55.55 -57.47 29.77
N PRO A 41 -56.70 -56.74 29.69
CA PRO A 41 -57.40 -56.18 30.86
C PRO A 41 -58.79 -56.77 31.21
N LYS A 42 -59.24 -56.63 32.47
CA LYS A 42 -60.58 -56.08 32.86
C LYS A 42 -60.75 -55.95 34.40
N PRO A 43 -61.77 -55.18 34.91
CA PRO A 43 -61.84 -54.74 36.31
C PRO A 43 -62.99 -55.32 37.16
N ALA A 44 -63.00 -54.88 38.43
CA ALA A 44 -64.12 -54.75 39.39
C ALA A 44 -64.54 -55.97 40.25
N ALA A 45 -64.28 -55.88 41.57
CA ALA A 45 -65.28 -55.97 42.64
C ALA A 45 -64.63 -55.73 44.03
N ALA A 46 -65.38 -55.10 44.94
CA ALA A 46 -65.12 -55.02 46.39
C ALA A 46 -66.45 -55.40 47.10
N PRO A 47 -66.59 -55.40 48.45
CA PRO A 47 -65.61 -55.38 49.55
C PRO A 47 -65.85 -56.52 50.58
N ALA A 48 -65.07 -56.59 51.68
CA ALA A 48 -65.55 -56.72 53.08
C ALA A 48 -64.48 -57.27 54.08
N ALA A 49 -64.62 -56.86 55.35
CA ALA A 49 -64.01 -57.35 56.60
C ALA A 49 -62.61 -56.82 57.02
N GLU A 50 -62.65 -55.82 57.92
CA GLU A 50 -61.57 -55.40 58.83
C GLU A 50 -61.60 -56.24 60.15
N PRO A 51 -60.83 -55.91 61.21
CA PRO A 51 -59.36 -56.02 61.35
C PRO A 51 -59.01 -56.94 62.58
N PRO A 52 -57.75 -57.03 63.09
CA PRO A 52 -57.24 -55.99 63.98
C PRO A 52 -55.72 -55.69 63.91
N VAL A 53 -55.40 -54.41 64.16
CA VAL A 53 -54.28 -53.91 64.98
C VAL A 53 -52.89 -54.58 64.84
N SER A 54 -51.96 -53.81 64.28
CA SER A 54 -50.62 -53.69 64.85
C SER A 54 -50.08 -52.28 64.60
N GLU A 55 -50.05 -51.46 65.64
CA GLU A 55 -49.36 -50.17 65.61
C GLU A 55 -47.85 -50.39 65.47
N THR A 56 -47.22 -49.75 64.49
CA THR A 56 -45.85 -49.24 64.68
C THR A 56 -45.70 -47.90 63.97
N LYS A 57 -46.10 -46.87 64.74
CA LYS A 57 -45.57 -45.50 64.79
C LYS A 57 -44.58 -45.09 63.69
N PRO A 58 -44.81 -43.97 62.98
CA PRO A 58 -43.81 -43.43 62.07
C PRO A 58 -42.56 -43.02 62.87
N SER A 59 -41.46 -43.76 62.73
CA SER A 59 -40.17 -43.29 63.21
C SER A 59 -39.71 -42.16 62.29
N GLN A 60 -40.13 -40.95 62.64
CA GLN A 60 -39.67 -39.70 62.06
C GLN A 60 -38.15 -39.79 61.88
N LEU A 61 -37.67 -39.67 60.64
CA LEU A 61 -36.24 -39.50 60.37
C LEU A 61 -35.80 -38.12 60.87
N LYS A 62 -35.62 -37.98 62.19
CA LYS A 62 -35.15 -36.75 62.86
C LYS A 62 -33.70 -36.39 62.51
N LEU A 63 -33.04 -37.23 61.71
CA LEU A 63 -31.72 -36.99 61.12
C LEU A 63 -31.78 -36.32 59.73
N LEU A 64 -32.90 -36.43 59.01
CA LEU A 64 -33.11 -35.68 57.75
C LEU A 64 -33.02 -34.16 57.94
N PRO A 65 -33.69 -33.50 58.90
CA PRO A 65 -33.65 -32.04 59.00
C PRO A 65 -32.25 -31.53 59.35
N ALA A 66 -31.51 -32.21 60.24
CA ALA A 66 -30.15 -31.80 60.62
C ALA A 66 -29.13 -32.01 59.47
N PHE A 67 -29.20 -33.13 58.76
CA PHE A 67 -28.34 -33.35 57.60
C PHE A 67 -28.68 -32.38 56.45
N TRP A 68 -29.95 -32.08 56.25
CA TRP A 68 -30.40 -31.11 55.24
C TRP A 68 -29.96 -29.68 55.57
N THR A 69 -30.00 -29.24 56.84
CA THR A 69 -29.45 -27.94 57.22
C THR A 69 -27.93 -27.90 57.07
N ILE A 70 -27.21 -28.96 57.43
CA ILE A 70 -25.74 -29.03 57.22
C ILE A 70 -25.39 -28.97 55.72
N ALA A 71 -26.09 -29.74 54.87
CA ALA A 71 -25.91 -29.70 53.42
C ALA A 71 -26.24 -28.33 52.83
N SER A 72 -27.31 -27.68 53.31
CA SER A 72 -27.69 -26.32 52.88
C SER A 72 -26.66 -25.26 53.31
N VAL A 73 -26.13 -25.34 54.55
CA VAL A 73 -25.11 -24.41 55.07
C VAL A 73 -23.76 -24.63 54.37
N MET A 74 -23.40 -25.87 54.06
CA MET A 74 -22.18 -26.17 53.30
C MET A 74 -22.30 -25.67 51.84
N SER A 75 -23.44 -25.92 51.18
CA SER A 75 -23.71 -25.46 49.81
C SER A 75 -23.75 -23.92 49.70
N ILE A 76 -24.42 -23.22 50.62
CA ILE A 76 -24.46 -21.75 50.59
C ILE A 76 -23.08 -21.16 50.88
N THR A 77 -22.28 -21.75 51.78
CA THR A 77 -20.91 -21.29 52.07
C THR A 77 -20.02 -21.44 50.84
N VAL A 78 -20.05 -22.60 50.16
CA VAL A 78 -19.28 -22.82 48.93
C VAL A 78 -19.72 -21.83 47.84
N ASN A 79 -21.02 -21.61 47.63
CA ASN A 79 -21.51 -20.65 46.64
C ASN A 79 -21.15 -19.20 46.98
N ILE A 80 -21.18 -18.79 48.26
CA ILE A 80 -20.73 -17.46 48.69
C ILE A 80 -19.23 -17.28 48.40
N VAL A 81 -18.40 -18.28 48.72
CA VAL A 81 -16.95 -18.24 48.39
C VAL A 81 -16.75 -18.15 46.88
N LEU A 82 -17.51 -18.90 46.08
CA LEU A 82 -17.46 -18.85 44.61
C LEU A 82 -17.87 -17.47 44.07
N ILE A 83 -18.90 -16.84 44.64
CA ILE A 83 -19.32 -15.47 44.31
C ILE A 83 -18.24 -14.45 44.70
N VAL A 84 -17.61 -14.58 45.87
CA VAL A 84 -16.51 -13.69 46.29
C VAL A 84 -15.31 -13.82 45.36
N VAL A 85 -14.92 -15.05 44.99
CA VAL A 85 -13.86 -15.31 44.00
C VAL A 85 -14.23 -14.73 42.62
N LEU A 86 -15.49 -14.87 42.19
CA LEU A 86 -15.97 -14.31 40.92
C LEU A 86 -15.95 -12.77 40.93
N LEU A 87 -16.36 -12.14 42.03
CA LEU A 87 -16.30 -10.68 42.18
C LEU A 87 -14.86 -10.16 42.19
N PHE A 88 -13.95 -10.87 42.85
CA PHE A 88 -12.52 -10.52 42.84
C PHE A 88 -11.91 -10.68 41.44
N ALA A 89 -12.26 -11.74 40.71
CA ALA A 89 -11.88 -11.92 39.32
C ALA A 89 -12.46 -10.81 38.43
N LEU A 90 -13.72 -10.42 38.60
CA LEU A 90 -14.35 -9.32 37.83
C LEU A 90 -13.68 -7.97 38.12
N GLN A 91 -13.30 -7.68 39.37
CA GLN A 91 -12.52 -6.48 39.71
C GLN A 91 -11.15 -6.48 39.03
N MET A 92 -10.48 -7.64 38.98
CA MET A 92 -9.20 -7.80 38.27
C MET A 92 -9.36 -7.73 36.74
N LEU A 93 -10.50 -8.15 36.18
CA LEU A 93 -10.81 -7.97 34.75
C LEU A 93 -11.10 -6.50 34.42
N GLY A 94 -11.75 -5.75 35.31
CA GLY A 94 -12.05 -4.32 35.12
C GLY A 94 -10.79 -3.46 34.99
N THR A 95 -9.76 -3.73 35.79
CA THR A 95 -8.46 -3.02 35.68
C THR A 95 -7.66 -3.44 34.45
N LEU A 96 -7.79 -4.69 34.00
CA LEU A 96 -7.19 -5.15 32.74
C LEU A 96 -7.87 -4.51 31.51
N GLN A 97 -9.18 -4.30 31.54
CA GLN A 97 -9.92 -3.71 30.41
C GLN A 97 -9.52 -2.25 30.13
N THR A 98 -9.25 -1.44 31.17
CA THR A 98 -8.79 -0.06 30.96
C THR A 98 -7.39 -0.03 30.35
N THR A 99 -6.43 -0.74 30.95
CA THR A 99 -5.04 -0.77 30.44
C THR A 99 -4.91 -1.44 29.07
N ALA A 100 -5.70 -2.49 28.80
CA ALA A 100 -5.71 -3.14 27.48
C ALA A 100 -6.31 -2.23 26.40
N ASN A 101 -7.37 -1.47 26.71
CA ASN A 101 -7.93 -0.49 25.78
C ASN A 101 -6.93 0.65 25.49
N ASP A 102 -6.24 1.18 26.49
CA ASP A 102 -5.24 2.24 26.33
C ASP A 102 -4.04 1.79 25.48
N GLN A 103 -3.58 0.55 25.66
CA GLN A 103 -2.50 -0.01 24.84
C GLN A 103 -2.97 -0.31 23.41
N PHE A 104 -4.20 -0.80 23.24
CA PHE A 104 -4.76 -1.12 21.94
C PHE A 104 -5.12 0.13 21.12
N SER A 105 -5.65 1.18 21.76
CA SER A 105 -5.87 2.49 21.14
C SER A 105 -4.54 3.11 20.68
N GLY A 106 -3.50 3.07 21.52
CA GLY A 106 -2.16 3.55 21.17
C GLY A 106 -1.55 2.83 19.96
N VAL A 107 -1.77 1.52 19.82
CA VAL A 107 -1.32 0.75 18.65
C VAL A 107 -2.13 1.08 17.39
N LEU A 108 -3.47 1.13 17.47
CA LEU A 108 -4.32 1.43 16.32
C LEU A 108 -4.14 2.88 15.84
N GLY A 109 -4.11 3.84 16.77
CA GLY A 109 -3.80 5.23 16.50
C GLY A 109 -2.38 5.40 15.98
N GLY A 110 -1.40 4.68 16.53
CA GLY A 110 -0.04 4.61 16.00
C GLY A 110 0.00 4.14 14.55
N LEU A 111 -0.70 3.06 14.20
CA LEU A 111 -0.78 2.54 12.83
C LEU A 111 -1.47 3.55 11.89
N TYR A 112 -2.66 4.03 12.25
CA TYR A 112 -3.41 5.01 11.45
C TYR A 112 -2.58 6.28 11.19
N ASN A 113 -1.97 6.84 12.24
CA ASN A 113 -1.16 8.05 12.15
C ASN A 113 0.11 7.84 11.31
N ASN A 114 0.72 6.65 11.32
CA ASN A 114 1.84 6.34 10.44
C ASN A 114 1.40 6.25 8.96
N PHE A 115 0.24 5.69 8.65
CA PHE A 115 -0.27 5.68 7.27
C PHE A 115 -0.63 7.09 6.77
N VAL A 116 -1.22 7.94 7.62
CA VAL A 116 -1.50 9.36 7.30
C VAL A 116 -0.21 10.16 7.05
N LYS A 117 0.82 9.95 7.89
CA LYS A 117 2.14 10.57 7.71
C LYS A 117 2.87 10.07 6.47
N MET A 118 2.78 8.78 6.17
CA MET A 118 3.42 8.18 5.00
C MET A 118 2.77 8.65 3.70
N ASP A 119 1.44 8.80 3.65
CA ASP A 119 0.75 9.41 2.49
C ASP A 119 1.17 10.87 2.25
N ASN A 120 1.36 11.65 3.31
CA ASN A 120 1.84 13.04 3.20
C ASN A 120 3.36 13.20 3.12
N ALA A 121 4.13 12.10 3.14
CA ALA A 121 5.58 12.14 2.98
C ALA A 121 5.98 12.57 1.56
N THR A 122 7.26 12.88 1.36
CA THR A 122 7.78 13.37 0.07
C THR A 122 9.17 12.81 -0.17
N ILE A 123 9.39 12.21 -1.34
CA ILE A 123 10.71 11.76 -1.79
C ILE A 123 11.44 12.97 -2.38
N ARG A 124 12.68 13.19 -1.93
CA ARG A 124 13.63 14.13 -2.53
C ARG A 124 14.77 13.33 -3.11
N ALA A 125 15.02 13.49 -4.40
CA ALA A 125 16.09 12.79 -5.11
C ALA A 125 16.73 13.72 -6.14
N GLN A 126 18.01 13.51 -6.42
CA GLN A 126 18.72 14.17 -7.50
C GLN A 126 18.91 13.15 -8.63
N ILE A 127 18.30 13.40 -9.78
CA ILE A 127 18.30 12.48 -10.92
C ILE A 127 19.27 13.03 -12.00
N PRO A 128 20.27 12.25 -12.43
CA PRO A 128 21.11 12.64 -13.56
C PRO A 128 20.33 12.52 -14.87
N VAL A 129 20.18 13.64 -15.57
CA VAL A 129 19.63 13.71 -16.92
C VAL A 129 20.79 13.92 -17.89
N ASN A 130 21.12 12.88 -18.64
CA ASN A 130 22.10 12.94 -19.72
C ASN A 130 21.35 13.14 -21.04
N ALA A 131 21.67 14.20 -21.77
CA ALA A 131 21.08 14.54 -23.06
C ALA A 131 22.17 14.98 -24.05
N THR A 132 21.95 14.72 -25.33
CA THR A 132 22.82 15.21 -26.41
C THR A 132 22.02 16.24 -27.20
N ILE A 133 22.54 17.47 -27.28
CA ILE A 133 21.91 18.57 -28.01
C ILE A 133 22.58 18.67 -29.38
N PRO A 134 21.85 18.53 -30.50
CA PRO A 134 22.40 18.77 -31.83
C PRO A 134 22.68 20.27 -32.01
N LEU A 135 23.83 20.57 -32.61
CA LEU A 135 24.27 21.93 -32.87
C LEU A 135 24.47 22.12 -34.37
N GLU A 136 23.62 22.95 -34.97
CA GLU A 136 23.72 23.37 -36.37
C GLU A 136 23.98 24.89 -36.39
N ILE A 137 25.24 25.30 -36.51
CA ILE A 137 25.64 26.70 -36.63
C ILE A 137 26.08 26.97 -38.07
N THR A 138 25.58 28.05 -38.67
CA THR A 138 26.20 28.65 -39.86
C THR A 138 26.96 29.90 -39.44
N VAL A 139 28.29 29.88 -39.62
CA VAL A 139 29.18 31.03 -39.37
C VAL A 139 29.47 31.70 -40.71
N PRO A 140 29.11 32.99 -40.91
CA PRO A 140 29.58 33.73 -42.08
C PRO A 140 31.09 33.97 -41.94
N VAL A 141 31.86 33.51 -42.93
CA VAL A 141 33.31 33.77 -43.00
C VAL A 141 33.51 34.92 -43.95
N GLU A 142 33.95 36.07 -43.41
CA GLU A 142 34.36 37.26 -44.13
C GLU A 142 35.84 37.52 -43.83
N ALA A 143 36.72 37.11 -44.73
CA ALA A 143 38.16 37.11 -44.48
C ALA A 143 38.99 37.43 -45.73
N THR A 144 39.71 38.56 -45.70
CA THR A 144 40.78 38.84 -46.65
C THR A 144 41.99 37.95 -46.34
N THR A 145 42.34 37.06 -47.25
CA THR A 145 43.50 36.17 -47.12
C THR A 145 44.46 36.34 -48.29
N GLN A 146 45.73 36.00 -48.09
CA GLN A 146 46.73 35.96 -49.15
C GLN A 146 46.92 34.51 -49.58
N ILE A 147 46.46 34.18 -50.78
CA ILE A 147 46.64 32.86 -51.41
C ILE A 147 47.83 32.94 -52.39
N THR A 148 48.54 31.84 -52.59
CA THR A 148 49.56 31.73 -53.64
C THR A 148 49.04 30.95 -54.82
N LEU A 149 49.38 31.37 -56.04
CA LEU A 149 49.04 30.62 -57.24
C LEU A 149 49.76 29.26 -57.28
N ALA A 150 49.02 28.17 -57.39
CA ALA A 150 49.59 26.82 -57.46
C ALA A 150 50.29 26.51 -58.81
N GLN A 151 49.94 27.25 -59.85
CA GLN A 151 50.46 27.12 -61.22
C GLN A 151 50.40 28.49 -61.92
N ASP A 152 51.08 28.64 -63.06
CA ASP A 152 51.02 29.84 -63.88
C ASP A 152 49.58 30.09 -64.38
N VAL A 153 49.11 31.34 -64.27
CA VAL A 153 47.77 31.77 -64.70
C VAL A 153 47.90 32.83 -65.80
N VAL A 154 47.33 32.54 -66.97
CA VAL A 154 47.34 33.44 -68.13
C VAL A 154 46.04 34.25 -68.17
N ILE A 155 46.14 35.56 -67.98
CA ILE A 155 45.05 36.52 -68.18
C ILE A 155 45.15 37.06 -69.61
N GLN A 156 44.19 36.68 -70.45
CA GLN A 156 44.09 37.19 -71.82
C GLN A 156 43.38 38.55 -71.85
N ASN A 157 43.81 39.44 -72.75
CA ASN A 157 43.20 40.76 -72.95
C ASN A 157 43.14 41.62 -71.66
N ALA A 158 44.19 41.56 -70.85
CA ALA A 158 44.37 42.46 -69.72
C ALA A 158 44.75 43.86 -70.23
N HIS A 159 44.02 44.88 -69.79
CA HIS A 159 44.34 46.27 -70.11
C HIS A 159 45.54 46.74 -69.28
N VAL A 160 46.64 47.10 -69.92
CA VAL A 160 47.89 47.49 -69.25
C VAL A 160 48.27 48.91 -69.65
N VAL A 161 48.41 49.77 -68.63
CA VAL A 161 48.95 51.12 -68.78
C VAL A 161 50.39 51.11 -68.26
N ILE A 162 51.35 51.29 -69.15
CA ILE A 162 52.79 51.39 -68.84
C ILE A 162 53.22 52.82 -69.11
N ASN A 163 53.68 53.52 -68.08
CA ASN A 163 54.09 54.93 -68.15
C ASN A 163 55.55 55.02 -67.68
N THR A 164 56.52 54.94 -68.61
CA THR A 164 57.95 54.96 -68.25
C THR A 164 58.77 55.80 -69.23
N GLY A 165 59.56 56.74 -68.71
CA GLY A 165 60.72 57.29 -69.43
C GLY A 165 60.46 57.95 -70.79
N GLY A 166 59.26 58.49 -71.02
CA GLY A 166 58.86 59.09 -72.31
C GLY A 166 58.15 58.14 -73.28
N VAL A 167 57.78 56.94 -72.83
CA VAL A 167 56.90 56.01 -73.56
C VAL A 167 55.70 55.67 -72.70
N ASP A 168 54.51 56.00 -73.24
CA ASP A 168 53.21 55.68 -72.68
C ASP A 168 52.56 54.61 -73.57
N ILE A 169 52.36 53.41 -73.01
CA ILE A 169 51.65 52.31 -73.67
C ILE A 169 50.32 52.12 -72.95
N ASP A 170 49.23 52.24 -73.69
CA ASP A 170 47.88 51.98 -73.23
C ASP A 170 47.23 50.97 -74.20
N ALA A 171 47.25 49.68 -73.83
CA ALA A 171 46.87 48.59 -74.73
C ALA A 171 46.45 47.31 -73.97
N ASN A 172 45.69 46.46 -74.66
CA ASN A 172 45.38 45.12 -74.18
C ASN A 172 46.55 44.16 -74.46
N ALA A 173 47.00 43.44 -73.44
CA ALA A 173 48.07 42.45 -73.52
C ALA A 173 47.61 41.09 -72.95
N THR A 174 48.42 40.06 -73.15
CA THR A 174 48.28 38.78 -72.43
C THR A 174 49.30 38.77 -71.30
N VAL A 175 48.84 38.62 -70.06
CA VAL A 175 49.66 38.70 -68.85
C VAL A 175 49.69 37.33 -68.18
N THR A 176 50.88 36.76 -68.01
CA THR A 176 51.07 35.51 -67.26
C THR A 176 51.52 35.84 -65.84
N LEU A 177 50.68 35.52 -64.86
CA LEU A 177 51.03 35.51 -63.44
C LEU A 177 51.73 34.18 -63.13
N PRO A 178 53.01 34.17 -62.74
CA PRO A 178 53.72 32.93 -62.46
C PRO A 178 53.19 32.24 -61.18
N ALA A 179 53.40 30.93 -61.09
CA ALA A 179 53.20 30.17 -59.86
C ALA A 179 53.92 30.82 -58.67
N ASN A 180 53.34 30.68 -57.48
CA ASN A 180 53.74 31.35 -56.23
C ASN A 180 53.51 32.86 -56.19
N THR A 181 52.90 33.49 -57.20
CA THR A 181 52.46 34.89 -57.07
C THR A 181 51.43 35.00 -55.94
N PRO A 182 51.64 35.88 -54.95
CA PRO A 182 50.67 36.10 -53.88
C PRO A 182 49.51 36.99 -54.37
N LEU A 183 48.29 36.49 -54.24
CA LEU A 183 47.05 37.22 -54.50
C LEU A 183 46.30 37.45 -53.20
N SER A 184 45.88 38.69 -52.96
CA SER A 184 44.95 39.00 -51.88
C SER A 184 43.52 38.84 -52.39
N VAL A 185 42.74 37.99 -51.73
CA VAL A 185 41.34 37.69 -52.08
C VAL A 185 40.45 37.90 -50.85
N ASN A 186 39.24 38.43 -51.05
CA ASN A 186 38.22 38.37 -50.00
C ASN A 186 37.48 37.03 -50.11
N LEU A 187 37.34 36.35 -48.98
CA LEU A 187 36.52 35.15 -48.85
C LEU A 187 35.21 35.54 -48.16
N ASP A 188 34.10 35.40 -48.88
CA ASP A 188 32.72 35.44 -48.36
C ASP A 188 32.10 34.06 -48.63
N PHE A 189 31.87 33.27 -47.59
CA PHE A 189 31.07 32.05 -47.67
C PHE A 189 30.48 31.63 -46.31
N PRO A 190 29.30 30.96 -46.30
CA PRO A 190 28.73 30.39 -45.09
C PRO A 190 29.41 29.06 -44.73
N LEU A 191 30.12 29.01 -43.60
CA LEU A 191 30.67 27.79 -43.02
C LEU A 191 29.62 27.12 -42.12
N GLN A 192 29.24 25.89 -42.43
CA GLN A 192 28.33 25.11 -41.58
C GLN A 192 29.13 24.21 -40.62
N VAL A 193 28.77 24.27 -39.35
CA VAL A 193 29.28 23.39 -38.28
C VAL A 193 28.12 22.56 -37.77
N ILE A 194 28.19 21.25 -37.98
CA ILE A 194 27.23 20.25 -37.51
C ILE A 194 27.96 19.40 -36.46
N ASP A 195 27.58 19.54 -35.20
CA ASP A 195 28.18 18.83 -34.07
C ASP A 195 27.10 18.46 -33.03
N SER A 196 27.47 17.75 -31.96
CA SER A 196 26.55 17.37 -30.89
C SER A 196 27.20 17.53 -29.51
N ILE A 197 26.59 18.35 -28.66
CA ILE A 197 27.12 18.65 -27.33
C ILE A 197 26.47 17.70 -26.29
N PRO A 198 27.25 16.89 -25.56
CA PRO A 198 26.74 16.12 -24.43
C PRO A 198 26.54 17.04 -23.21
N VAL A 199 25.35 16.96 -22.62
CA VAL A 199 24.97 17.69 -21.40
C VAL A 199 24.57 16.69 -20.33
N SER A 200 25.16 16.83 -19.14
CA SER A 200 24.80 16.08 -17.94
C SER A 200 24.29 17.06 -16.90
N LEU A 201 22.98 17.04 -16.64
CA LEU A 201 22.31 17.92 -15.68
C LEU A 201 21.82 17.10 -14.49
N MET A 202 22.16 17.53 -13.28
CA MET A 202 21.55 17.00 -12.06
C MET A 202 20.25 17.75 -11.80
N VAL A 203 19.12 17.03 -11.82
CA VAL A 203 17.78 17.60 -11.59
C VAL A 203 17.26 17.17 -10.24
N ASP A 204 17.03 18.13 -9.35
CA ASP A 204 16.39 17.88 -8.05
C ASP A 204 14.88 17.69 -8.24
N VAL A 205 14.38 16.50 -7.92
CA VAL A 205 12.95 16.16 -7.95
C VAL A 205 12.38 16.05 -6.54
N ASN A 206 11.15 16.54 -6.39
CA ASN A 206 10.40 16.54 -5.14
C ASN A 206 9.03 15.90 -5.40
N ILE A 207 8.85 14.65 -4.94
CA ILE A 207 7.73 13.77 -5.30
C ILE A 207 6.88 13.50 -4.03
N PRO A 208 5.74 14.20 -3.82
CA PRO A 208 4.85 13.95 -2.70
C PRO A 208 4.14 12.61 -2.87
N LEU A 209 4.13 11.73 -1.87
CA LEU A 209 3.62 10.36 -2.01
C LEU A 209 2.11 10.32 -2.28
N ARG A 210 1.33 11.25 -1.72
CA ARG A 210 -0.08 11.51 -2.07
C ARG A 210 -0.36 11.76 -3.56
N ASN A 211 0.65 12.17 -4.34
CA ASN A 211 0.55 12.40 -5.78
C ASN A 211 1.10 11.20 -6.60
N THR A 212 1.39 10.06 -5.95
CA THR A 212 1.91 8.84 -6.57
C THR A 212 0.93 7.68 -6.39
N GLU A 213 1.17 6.60 -7.13
CA GLU A 213 0.43 5.34 -7.00
C GLU A 213 0.49 4.74 -5.58
N LEU A 214 1.47 5.13 -4.74
CA LEU A 214 1.57 4.69 -3.35
C LEU A 214 0.51 5.32 -2.43
N SER A 215 -0.15 6.41 -2.83
CA SER A 215 -1.23 7.00 -2.02
C SER A 215 -2.41 6.03 -1.86
N GLN A 216 -2.79 5.34 -2.93
CA GLN A 216 -3.94 4.44 -2.97
C GLN A 216 -3.83 3.26 -1.96
N PRO A 217 -2.70 2.53 -1.82
CA PRO A 217 -2.55 1.55 -0.75
C PRO A 217 -2.46 2.18 0.64
N PHE A 218 -1.91 3.38 0.83
CA PHE A 218 -1.88 4.03 2.15
C PHE A 218 -3.27 4.47 2.61
N GLN A 219 -4.08 5.05 1.72
CA GLN A 219 -5.49 5.33 1.98
C GLN A 219 -6.28 4.03 2.23
N GLY A 220 -5.97 2.95 1.52
CA GLY A 220 -6.55 1.63 1.77
C GLY A 220 -6.25 1.11 3.19
N LEU A 221 -5.01 1.22 3.65
CA LEU A 221 -4.60 0.82 5.00
C LEU A 221 -5.25 1.71 6.07
N GLN A 222 -5.35 3.02 5.84
CA GLN A 222 -6.13 3.94 6.69
C GLN A 222 -7.59 3.50 6.78
N ALA A 223 -8.24 3.19 5.65
CA ALA A 223 -9.64 2.79 5.58
C ALA A 223 -9.93 1.45 6.27
N VAL A 224 -8.97 0.51 6.28
CA VAL A 224 -9.10 -0.77 7.02
C VAL A 224 -8.98 -0.57 8.53
N VAL A 225 -8.09 0.30 9.00
CA VAL A 225 -7.87 0.53 10.45
C VAL A 225 -8.91 1.48 11.05
N LYS A 226 -9.37 2.48 10.29
CA LYS A 226 -10.26 3.56 10.76
C LYS A 226 -11.52 3.09 11.51
N PRO A 227 -12.29 2.08 11.07
CA PRO A 227 -13.51 1.67 11.79
C PRO A 227 -13.22 1.14 13.19
N TYR A 228 -12.15 0.36 13.36
CA TYR A 228 -11.72 -0.15 14.66
C TYR A 228 -11.14 0.95 15.54
N TYR A 229 -10.36 1.86 14.96
CA TYR A 229 -9.79 2.98 15.70
C TYR A 229 -10.89 3.90 16.24
N CYS A 230 -11.89 4.25 15.42
CA CYS A 230 -13.03 5.07 15.85
C CYS A 230 -13.97 4.39 16.86
N LEU A 231 -13.97 3.06 16.95
CA LEU A 231 -14.75 2.34 17.97
C LEU A 231 -14.07 2.42 19.35
N VAL A 232 -12.73 2.45 19.37
CA VAL A 232 -11.93 2.51 20.61
C VAL A 232 -11.70 3.96 21.05
N GLU A 233 -11.43 4.86 20.11
CA GLU A 233 -11.16 6.28 20.34
C GLU A 233 -12.06 7.17 19.46
N PRO A 234 -13.33 7.39 19.84
CA PRO A 234 -14.31 8.10 19.01
C PRO A 234 -14.01 9.60 18.83
N ASN A 235 -13.12 10.17 19.64
CA ASN A 235 -12.70 11.57 19.56
C ASN A 235 -11.29 11.73 18.94
N ALA A 236 -10.79 10.72 18.23
CA ALA A 236 -9.44 10.73 17.66
C ALA A 236 -9.22 11.90 16.67
N ILE A 237 -8.05 12.56 16.80
CA ILE A 237 -7.68 13.75 16.03
C ILE A 237 -6.52 13.42 15.07
N SER A 238 -6.59 13.95 13.85
CA SER A 238 -5.58 13.77 12.80
C SER A 238 -4.29 14.54 13.11
N PRO A 239 -3.09 13.94 12.95
CA PRO A 239 -1.82 14.54 13.34
C PRO A 239 -1.25 15.57 12.35
N ILE A 240 -1.99 15.94 11.30
CA ILE A 240 -1.52 16.85 10.24
C ILE A 240 -2.33 18.15 10.20
N ASP A 241 -3.65 18.04 10.33
CA ASP A 241 -4.63 19.13 10.15
C ASP A 241 -5.50 19.34 11.40
N ASN A 242 -5.26 18.60 12.48
CA ASN A 242 -6.04 18.61 13.73
C ASN A 242 -7.56 18.40 13.54
N SER A 243 -7.97 17.77 12.44
CA SER A 243 -9.37 17.44 12.17
C SER A 243 -9.81 16.17 12.93
N PRO A 244 -11.10 16.05 13.30
CA PRO A 244 -11.62 14.80 13.87
C PRO A 244 -11.60 13.70 12.81
N ILE A 245 -10.84 12.63 13.07
CA ILE A 245 -10.75 11.44 12.20
C ILE A 245 -12.11 10.75 12.14
N CYS A 246 -12.77 10.68 13.29
CA CYS A 246 -14.02 10.00 13.53
C CYS A 246 -15.12 11.04 13.58
N ALA A 247 -15.89 11.15 12.49
CA ALA A 247 -17.11 11.93 12.53
C ALA A 247 -18.12 11.22 13.47
N PRO A 248 -18.82 11.94 14.36
CA PRO A 248 -19.98 11.36 15.02
C PRO A 248 -20.98 10.92 13.93
N PRO A 249 -21.64 9.76 14.06
CA PRO A 249 -22.62 9.32 13.08
C PRO A 249 -23.70 10.40 12.97
N ALA A 250 -23.83 10.98 11.77
CA ALA A 250 -24.88 11.95 11.52
C ALA A 250 -26.23 11.27 11.75
N LEU A 251 -26.98 11.77 12.73
CA LEU A 251 -28.40 11.49 12.87
C LEU A 251 -29.08 11.99 11.59
N GLN A 252 -29.30 11.05 10.65
CA GLN A 252 -30.19 11.27 9.53
C GLN A 252 -31.61 11.40 10.11
N PRO A 253 -32.36 12.46 9.74
CA PRO A 253 -33.71 12.71 10.25
C PRO A 253 -34.73 11.70 9.71
#